data_AF-J5GAM8-F1
#
_entry.id   AF-J5GAM8-F1
#
_cell.length_a   1.000
_cell.length_b   1.000
_cell.length_c   1.000
_cell.angle_alpha   90.00
_cell.angle_beta   90.00
_cell.angle_gamma   90.00
#
_symmetry.space_group_name_H-M   'P 1'
#
loop_
_entity.id
_entity.type
_entity.pdbx_description
1 polymer ?
#
loop_
_entity_poly.entity_id
_entity_poly.type
_entity_poly.pdbx_seq_one_letter_code
_entity_poly.pdbx_strand_id
1 'polypeptide(L)' 'MKVDVIRMAGLTTNVMAQMGKNKPITFKNLERICKALDCTPNDVISFDEIKDD' A
#
# COMPACT_ATOMS: atom_id res chain seq x y z
N MET A 1 8.68 -7.54 -11.43
CA MET A 1 8.00 -6.24 -11.29
C MET A 1 7.13 -6.13 -10.04
N LYS A 2 5.95 -6.77 -9.93
CA LYS A 2 5.08 -6.62 -8.74
C LYS A 2 5.76 -7.05 -7.42
N VAL A 3 6.57 -8.11 -7.49
CA VAL A 3 7.31 -8.69 -6.35
C VAL A 3 8.48 -7.81 -5.87
N ASP A 4 8.95 -6.88 -6.71
CA ASP A 4 10.18 -6.12 -6.42
C ASP A 4 9.92 -4.91 -5.53
N VAL A 5 8.84 -4.16 -5.77
CA VAL A 5 8.40 -3.03 -4.93
C VAL A 5 8.20 -3.47 -3.48
N ILE A 6 7.61 -4.64 -3.30
CA ILE A 6 7.26 -5.23 -2.00
C ILE A 6 8.51 -5.56 -1.18
N ARG A 7 9.52 -6.14 -1.83
CA ARG A 7 10.80 -6.46 -1.20
C ARG A 7 11.61 -5.20 -0.91
N MET A 8 11.58 -4.22 -1.81
CA MET A 8 12.25 -2.92 -1.63
C MET A 8 11.66 -2.11 -0.48
N ALA A 9 10.36 -2.20 -0.23
CA ALA A 9 9.69 -1.50 0.87
C ALA A 9 9.96 -2.11 2.27
N GLY A 10 10.66 -3.25 2.36
CA GLY A 10 10.94 -3.90 3.64
C GLY A 10 9.67 -4.31 4.41
N LEU A 11 8.60 -4.65 3.69
CA LEU A 11 7.35 -5.11 4.29
C LEU A 11 7.47 -6.58 4.71
N THR A 12 6.84 -6.93 5.82
CA THR A 12 6.77 -8.34 6.24
C THR A 12 5.76 -9.10 5.39
N THR A 13 5.93 -10.42 5.32
CA THR A 13 4.98 -11.32 4.65
C THR A 13 3.56 -11.19 5.20
N ASN A 14 3.40 -10.89 6.49
CA ASN A 14 2.08 -10.64 7.09
C ASN A 14 1.42 -9.37 6.55
N VAL A 15 2.16 -8.25 6.43
CA VAL A 15 1.61 -7.00 5.86
C VAL A 15 1.19 -7.24 4.40
N MET A 16 1.96 -8.03 3.67
CA MET A 16 1.64 -8.40 2.29
C MET A 16 0.37 -9.23 2.19
N ALA A 17 0.20 -10.22 3.07
CA ALA A 17 -1.02 -11.02 3.13
C ALA A 17 -2.26 -10.18 3.50
N GLN A 18 -2.10 -9.13 4.32
CA GLN A 18 -3.18 -8.20 4.67
C GLN A 18 -3.59 -7.35 3.47
N MET A 19 -2.61 -6.76 2.76
CA MET A 19 -2.87 -5.98 1.55
C MET A 19 -3.56 -6.81 0.45
N GLY A 20 -3.11 -8.05 0.22
CA GLY A 20 -3.75 -8.96 -0.74
C GLY A 20 -5.18 -9.40 -0.37
N LYS A 21 -5.59 -9.16 0.88
CA LYS A 21 -6.95 -9.41 1.40
C LYS A 21 -7.76 -8.12 1.54
N ASN A 22 -7.31 -7.00 0.95
CA ASN A 22 -7.90 -5.67 1.10
C ASN A 22 -8.13 -5.26 2.56
N LYS A 23 -7.22 -5.65 3.46
CA LYS A 23 -7.29 -5.26 4.86
C LYS A 23 -6.53 -3.95 5.11
N PRO A 24 -6.95 -3.16 6.12
CA PRO A 24 -6.28 -1.90 6.45
C PRO A 24 -4.79 -2.09 6.74
N ILE A 25 -3.99 -1.09 6.34
CA ILE A 25 -2.57 -0.97 6.70
C ILE A 25 -2.35 0.26 7.58
N THR A 26 -1.19 0.30 8.26
CA THR A 26 -0.79 1.47 9.04
C THR A 26 -0.12 2.53 8.15
N PHE A 27 -0.13 3.79 8.59
CA PHE A 27 0.61 4.88 7.92
C PHE A 27 2.12 4.60 7.80
N LYS A 28 2.72 3.89 8.75
CA LYS A 28 4.13 3.50 8.68
C LYS A 28 4.41 2.55 7.50
N ASN A 29 3.48 1.65 7.20
CA ASN A 29 3.61 0.77 6.04
C ASN A 29 3.38 1.55 4.74
N LEU A 30 2.43 2.49 4.72
CA LEU A 30 2.21 3.40 3.60
C LEU A 30 3.46 4.24 3.30
N GLU A 31 4.11 4.81 4.31
CA GLU A 31 5.37 5.57 4.16
C GLU A 31 6.47 4.73 3.50
N ARG A 32 6.63 3.47 3.93
CA ARG A 32 7.62 2.54 3.35
C ARG A 32 7.34 2.23 1.89
N ILE A 33 6.07 2.04 1.54
CA ILE A 33 5.64 1.83 0.16
C ILE A 33 5.98 3.05 -0.70
N CYS A 34 5.64 4.25 -0.21
CA CYS A 34 5.93 5.51 -0.90
C CYS A 34 7.43 5.69 -1.15
N LYS A 35 8.28 5.44 -0.14
CA LYS A 35 9.74 5.50 -0.27
C LYS A 35 10.31 4.49 -1.27
N ALA A 36 9.74 3.30 -1.35
CA ALA A 36 10.21 2.26 -2.27
C ALA A 36 9.77 2.49 -3.72
N LEU A 37 8.65 3.20 -3.90
CA LEU A 37 8.09 3.57 -5.19
C LEU A 37 8.55 4.95 -5.69
N ASP A 38 9.26 5.70 -4.85
CA ASP A 38 9.59 7.11 -5.08
C ASP A 38 8.35 7.94 -5.43
N CYS A 39 7.31 7.81 -4.60
CA CYS A 39 6.03 8.50 -4.76
C CYS A 39 5.52 9.09 -3.44
N THR A 40 4.39 9.79 -3.51
CA THR A 40 3.67 10.35 -2.37
C THR A 40 2.38 9.56 -2.09
N PRO A 41 1.79 9.68 -0.89
CA PRO A 41 0.50 9.06 -0.59
C PRO A 41 -0.62 9.41 -1.58
N ASN A 42 -0.59 10.61 -2.15
CA ASN A 42 -1.57 11.07 -3.14
C ASN A 42 -1.50 10.28 -4.44
N ASP A 43 -0.37 9.63 -4.74
CA ASP A 43 -0.18 8.85 -5.96
C ASP A 43 -0.71 7.41 -5.83
N VAL A 44 -0.97 6.95 -4.61
CA VAL A 44 -1.30 5.53 -4.31
C VAL A 44 -2.61 5.34 -3.54
N ILE A 45 -3.27 6.42 -3.13
CA ILE A 45 -4.57 6.40 -2.45
C ILE A 45 -5.61 7.06 -3.34
N SER A 46 -6.77 6.40 -3.45
CA SER A 46 -8.00 6.95 -4.00
C SER A 46 -9.12 6.73 -3.00
N PHE A 47 -10.08 7.65 -2.96
CA PHE A 47 -11.35 7.43 -2.29
C PHE A 47 -12.33 6.90 -3.32
N ASP A 48 -13.02 5.82 -3.00
CA ASP A 48 -14.18 5.44 -3.78
C ASP A 48 -15.28 6.48 -3.52
N GLU A 49 -15.86 7.02 -4.58
CA GLU A 49 -17.08 7.80 -4.45
C GLU A 49 -18.18 6.86 -3.94
N ILE A 50 -18.64 7.09 -2.70
CA ILE A 50 -19.81 6.41 -2.18
C ILE A 50 -20.98 6.89 -3.04
N LYS A 51 -21.51 6.02 -3.89
CA LYS A 51 -22.80 6.26 -4.53
C LYS A 51 -23.85 5.95 -3.48
N ASP A 52 -24.55 6.99 -3.03
CA ASP A 52 -25.78 6.84 -2.25
C ASP A 52 -26.83 6.20 -3.18
N ASP A 53 -26.97 4.87 -3.11
CA ASP A 53 -28.08 4.11 -3.70
C ASP A 53 -29.30 4.11 -2.76
#